data_AF-A0A0K8P5N4-F1
#
_entry.id   AF-A0A0K8P5N4-F1
#
_cell.length_a   1.000
_cell.length_b   1.000
_cell.length_c   1.000
_cell.angle_alpha   90.00
_cell.angle_beta   90.00
_cell.angle_gamma   90.00
#
_symmetry.space_group_name_H-M   'P 1'
#
loop_
_entity.id
_entity.type
_entity.pdbx_description
1 polymer ?
#
loop_
_entity_poly.entity_id
_entity_poly.type
_entity_poly.pdbx_seq_one_letter_code
_entity_poly.pdbx_strand_id
1 'polypeptide(L)'
;MIPADKRASLVRVLGNASRAETNSAAGARRAELERWLGYIEQAAAEGRVYDRGLDECRRLVIRDYADLDARLKSALERARVARAAANAAREAERAQREQQWAAERHQRDVEMAQRRAMRRLYPLSVLPPVGAVLRSASQVLTVEGHGKSFVIDEGAPSVHGSHLLGHEGSRGAYAYCRAATAEEIAALEEREAAAVAAAQVAADRRAAVVAVVDTVRQLDNLAPAGSVVPAGRVVHDTRNAYGGGETIIIADDGAVWYVQGNGADGDDWSRNNVPGGIAWRITDPALHARAASLAQMQPTGRG
;
A
#
# COMPACT_ATOMS: atom_id res chain seq x y z
N MET A 1 66.51 9.15 -96.77
CA MET A 1 66.81 10.49 -96.23
C MET A 1 65.53 11.31 -96.30
N ILE A 2 64.87 11.59 -95.16
CA ILE A 2 63.59 12.32 -95.15
C ILE A 2 63.88 13.82 -95.33
N PRO A 3 63.20 14.55 -96.24
CA PRO A 3 63.38 15.99 -96.41
C PRO A 3 63.14 16.76 -95.09
N ALA A 4 64.00 17.74 -94.78
CA ALA A 4 64.00 18.47 -93.51
C ALA A 4 62.62 19.07 -93.15
N ASP A 5 61.88 19.54 -94.17
CA ASP A 5 60.57 20.18 -94.02
C ASP A 5 59.47 19.19 -93.59
N LYS A 6 59.60 17.92 -94.01
CA LYS A 6 58.68 16.83 -93.59
C LYS A 6 58.93 16.40 -92.15
N ARG A 7 60.16 16.56 -91.63
CA ARG A 7 60.50 16.22 -90.23
C ARG A 7 59.82 17.18 -89.24
N ALA A 8 59.82 18.48 -89.54
CA ALA A 8 59.15 19.50 -88.73
C ALA A 8 57.63 19.33 -88.71
N SER A 9 57.03 18.97 -89.86
CA SER A 9 55.59 18.68 -89.95
C SER A 9 55.20 17.43 -89.16
N LEU A 10 56.02 16.38 -89.19
CA LEU A 10 55.75 15.11 -88.49
C LEU A 10 55.85 15.26 -86.97
N VAL A 11 56.81 16.05 -86.47
CA VAL A 11 56.91 16.42 -85.04
C VAL A 11 55.69 17.22 -84.59
N ARG A 12 55.16 18.13 -85.43
CA ARG A 12 53.95 18.90 -85.12
C ARG A 12 52.70 18.02 -85.07
N VAL A 13 52.54 17.08 -86.01
CA VAL A 13 51.40 16.15 -86.04
C VAL A 13 51.43 15.19 -84.85
N LEU A 14 52.60 14.63 -84.53
CA LEU A 14 52.77 13.77 -83.34
C LEU A 14 52.55 14.54 -82.04
N GLY A 15 53.03 15.79 -81.95
CA GLY A 15 52.78 16.66 -80.80
C GLY A 15 51.30 17.02 -80.62
N ASN A 16 50.58 17.24 -81.71
CA ASN A 16 49.14 17.50 -81.67
C ASN A 16 48.33 16.23 -81.33
N ALA A 17 48.71 15.07 -81.87
CA ALA A 17 48.09 13.79 -81.53
C ALA A 17 48.29 13.43 -80.05
N SER A 18 49.52 13.59 -79.53
CA SER A 18 49.82 13.39 -78.12
C SER A 18 49.05 14.36 -77.19
N ARG A 19 48.91 15.64 -77.59
CA ARG A 19 48.07 16.61 -76.86
C ARG A 19 46.58 16.24 -76.90
N ALA A 20 46.08 15.74 -78.03
CA ALA A 20 44.70 15.29 -78.16
C ALA A 20 44.41 14.05 -77.30
N GLU A 21 45.33 13.08 -77.26
CA GLU A 21 45.24 11.91 -76.37
C GLU A 21 45.29 12.31 -74.90
N THR A 22 46.16 13.23 -74.52
CA THR A 22 46.28 13.73 -73.15
C THR A 22 45.01 14.48 -72.72
N ASN A 23 44.45 15.30 -73.61
CA ASN A 23 43.19 16.01 -73.37
C ASN A 23 41.98 15.05 -73.28
N SER A 24 41.94 14.00 -74.12
CA SER A 24 40.92 12.95 -74.07
C SER A 24 40.99 12.16 -72.76
N ALA A 25 42.19 11.75 -72.34
CA ALA A 25 42.40 11.06 -71.07
C ALA A 25 42.13 11.95 -69.84
N ALA A 26 42.38 13.26 -69.92
CA ALA A 26 41.98 14.22 -68.88
C ALA A 26 40.45 14.37 -68.81
N GLY A 27 39.77 14.45 -69.96
CA GLY A 27 38.30 14.50 -70.03
C GLY A 27 37.63 13.23 -69.48
N ALA A 28 38.14 12.04 -69.83
CA ALA A 28 37.63 10.77 -69.32
C ALA A 28 37.81 10.64 -67.80
N ARG A 29 38.97 11.04 -67.26
CA ARG A 29 39.23 11.07 -65.81
C ARG A 29 38.30 12.03 -65.09
N ARG A 30 38.06 13.22 -65.66
CA ARG A 30 37.11 14.21 -65.11
C ARG A 30 35.69 13.66 -65.05
N ALA A 31 35.19 13.06 -66.14
CA ALA A 31 33.84 12.46 -66.18
C ALA A 31 33.68 11.32 -65.16
N GLU A 32 34.72 10.51 -64.97
CA GLU A 32 34.70 9.44 -63.97
C GLU A 32 34.70 9.99 -62.53
N LEU A 33 35.49 11.04 -62.26
CA LEU A 33 35.46 11.77 -60.98
C LEU A 33 34.09 12.38 -60.69
N GLU A 34 33.44 12.99 -61.69
CA GLU A 34 32.09 13.54 -61.55
C GLU A 34 31.05 12.48 -61.21
N ARG A 35 31.15 11.28 -61.79
CA ARG A 35 30.29 10.13 -61.46
C ARG A 35 30.49 9.68 -60.00
N TRP A 36 31.74 9.52 -59.56
CA TRP A 36 32.02 9.11 -58.18
C TRP A 36 31.61 10.18 -57.17
N LEU A 37 31.81 11.47 -57.50
CA LEU A 37 31.29 12.58 -56.70
C LEU A 37 29.77 12.54 -56.56
N GLY A 38 29.04 12.22 -57.63
CA GLY A 38 27.57 12.07 -57.55
C GLY A 38 27.13 11.04 -56.50
N TYR A 39 27.79 9.88 -56.45
CA TYR A 39 27.51 8.87 -55.43
C TYR A 39 27.88 9.32 -54.01
N ILE A 40 28.99 10.05 -53.85
CA ILE A 40 29.41 10.59 -52.56
C ILE A 40 28.44 11.69 -52.09
N GLU A 41 28.00 12.57 -52.99
CA GLU A 41 27.04 13.64 -52.71
C GLU A 41 25.68 13.08 -52.29
N GLN A 42 25.21 12.02 -52.96
CA GLN A 42 24.00 11.30 -52.57
C GLN A 42 24.14 10.65 -51.19
N ALA A 43 25.24 9.93 -50.93
CA ALA A 43 25.49 9.33 -49.62
C ALA A 43 25.61 10.38 -48.51
N ALA A 44 26.21 11.55 -48.83
CA ALA A 44 26.36 12.66 -47.91
C ALA A 44 25.03 13.29 -47.51
N ALA A 45 24.04 13.35 -48.42
CA ALA A 45 22.69 13.80 -48.11
C ALA A 45 22.02 12.92 -47.03
N GLU A 46 22.42 11.64 -46.96
CA GLU A 46 21.94 10.68 -45.97
C GLU A 46 22.84 10.61 -44.71
N GLY A 47 23.83 11.50 -44.58
CA GLY A 47 24.76 11.51 -43.45
C GLY A 47 25.78 10.37 -43.45
N ARG A 48 26.03 9.75 -44.62
CA ARG A 48 26.98 8.66 -44.80
C ARG A 48 28.14 9.10 -45.69
N VAL A 49 29.31 8.52 -45.45
CA VAL A 49 30.46 8.64 -46.35
C VAL A 49 30.52 7.39 -47.21
N TYR A 50 30.61 7.55 -48.52
CA TYR A 50 30.76 6.42 -49.43
C TYR A 50 32.23 6.11 -49.66
N ASP A 51 32.77 5.20 -48.83
CA ASP A 51 34.21 4.92 -48.75
C ASP A 51 34.80 4.49 -50.11
N ARG A 52 34.08 3.63 -50.85
CA ARG A 52 34.51 3.20 -52.19
C ARG A 52 34.62 4.38 -53.16
N GLY A 53 33.70 5.33 -53.12
CA GLY A 53 33.77 6.53 -53.96
C GLY A 53 34.96 7.42 -53.58
N LEU A 54 35.23 7.55 -52.28
CA LEU A 54 36.36 8.34 -51.78
C LEU A 54 37.71 7.75 -52.22
N ASP A 55 37.86 6.43 -52.16
CA ASP A 55 39.06 5.72 -52.60
C ASP A 55 39.27 5.86 -54.12
N GLU A 56 38.21 5.80 -54.91
CA GLU A 56 38.28 6.03 -56.36
C GLU A 56 38.64 7.49 -56.71
N CYS A 57 38.08 8.47 -56.00
CA CYS A 57 38.46 9.88 -56.17
C CYS A 57 39.94 10.12 -55.81
N ARG A 58 40.47 9.42 -54.80
CA ARG A 58 41.90 9.47 -54.44
C ARG A 58 42.78 8.83 -55.50
N ARG A 59 42.39 7.65 -56.01
CA ARG A 59 43.10 6.93 -57.08
C ARG A 59 43.18 7.76 -58.37
N LEU A 60 42.13 8.49 -58.70
CA LEU A 60 42.05 9.36 -59.87
C LEU A 60 42.68 10.76 -59.67
N VAL A 61 43.28 11.01 -58.49
CA VAL A 61 43.98 12.27 -58.15
C VAL A 61 43.06 13.49 -58.28
N ILE A 62 41.91 13.46 -57.61
CA ILE A 62 40.92 14.56 -57.62
C ILE A 62 41.51 15.94 -57.25
N ARG A 63 42.62 15.98 -56.52
CA ARG A 63 43.32 17.22 -56.12
C ARG A 63 43.82 18.06 -57.31
N ASP A 64 44.03 17.44 -58.47
CA ASP A 64 44.44 18.13 -59.69
C ASP A 64 43.28 18.97 -60.29
N TYR A 65 42.05 18.73 -59.82
CA TYR A 65 40.82 19.41 -60.24
C TYR A 65 40.22 20.19 -59.07
N ALA A 66 40.63 21.46 -58.92
CA ALA A 66 40.27 22.29 -57.76
C ALA A 66 38.75 22.43 -57.53
N ASP A 67 37.95 22.47 -58.59
CA ASP A 67 36.50 22.54 -58.53
C ASP A 67 35.87 21.24 -58.00
N LEU A 68 36.39 20.08 -58.44
CA LEU A 68 35.93 18.77 -57.98
C LEU A 68 36.38 18.46 -56.55
N ASP A 69 37.60 18.86 -56.16
CA ASP A 69 38.09 18.75 -54.79
C ASP A 69 37.27 19.61 -53.81
N ALA A 70 36.87 20.83 -54.21
CA ALA A 70 35.97 21.67 -53.44
C ALA A 70 34.59 21.01 -53.24
N ARG A 71 34.04 20.38 -54.29
CA ARG A 71 32.79 19.61 -54.19
C ARG A 71 32.90 18.42 -53.25
N LEU A 72 33.99 17.65 -53.34
CA LEU A 72 34.26 16.54 -52.43
C LEU A 72 34.26 17.01 -50.97
N LYS A 73 35.01 18.07 -50.67
CA LYS A 73 35.08 18.66 -49.32
C LYS A 73 33.71 19.11 -48.81
N SER A 74 32.94 19.78 -49.67
CA SER A 74 31.56 20.20 -49.34
C SER A 74 30.65 19.00 -49.06
N ALA A 75 30.75 17.93 -49.85
CA ALA A 75 29.98 16.71 -49.64
C ALA A 75 30.34 16.03 -48.30
N LEU A 76 31.62 15.92 -47.97
CA LEU A 76 32.07 15.35 -46.71
C LEU A 76 31.60 16.16 -45.50
N GLU A 77 31.61 17.50 -45.59
CA GLU A 77 31.10 18.36 -44.51
C GLU A 77 29.58 18.20 -44.35
N ARG A 78 28.82 18.12 -45.46
CA ARG A 78 27.38 17.81 -45.41
C ARG A 78 27.12 16.46 -44.72
N ALA A 79 27.88 15.43 -45.06
CA ALA A 79 27.77 14.11 -44.44
C ALA A 79 28.03 14.19 -42.93
N ARG A 80 29.05 14.93 -42.50
CA ARG A 80 29.39 15.14 -41.10
C ARG A 80 28.26 15.84 -40.33
N VAL A 81 27.74 16.93 -40.86
CA VAL A 81 26.64 17.69 -40.24
C VAL A 81 25.37 16.85 -40.15
N ALA A 82 24.99 16.17 -41.22
CA ALA A 82 23.81 15.30 -41.25
C ALA A 82 23.95 14.13 -40.27
N ARG A 83 25.14 13.51 -40.17
CA ARG A 83 25.43 12.45 -39.19
C ARG A 83 25.33 12.96 -37.75
N ALA A 84 25.87 14.15 -37.47
CA ALA A 84 25.80 14.76 -36.14
C ALA A 84 24.34 15.05 -35.75
N ALA A 85 23.54 15.63 -36.66
CA ALA A 85 22.12 15.86 -36.43
C ALA A 85 21.34 14.55 -36.19
N ALA A 86 21.60 13.52 -36.99
CA ALA A 86 20.95 12.21 -36.84
C ALA A 86 21.37 11.48 -35.55
N ASN A 87 22.61 11.67 -35.08
CA ASN A 87 23.05 11.17 -33.77
C ASN A 87 22.35 11.93 -32.63
N ALA A 88 22.35 13.27 -32.68
CA ALA A 88 21.70 14.11 -31.67
C ALA A 88 20.19 13.83 -31.56
N ALA A 89 19.50 13.62 -32.69
CA ALA A 89 18.09 13.24 -32.71
C ALA A 89 17.85 11.87 -32.04
N ARG A 90 18.71 10.88 -32.31
CA ARG A 90 18.64 9.55 -31.66
C ARG A 90 18.94 9.61 -30.16
N GLU A 91 19.90 10.43 -29.75
CA GLU A 91 20.21 10.65 -28.34
C GLU A 91 19.06 11.34 -27.61
N ALA A 92 18.46 12.36 -28.23
CA ALA A 92 17.28 13.05 -27.69
C ALA A 92 16.09 12.09 -27.55
N GLU A 93 15.81 11.27 -28.56
CA GLU A 93 14.74 10.26 -28.51
C GLU A 93 15.02 9.20 -27.43
N ARG A 94 16.27 8.74 -27.30
CA ARG A 94 16.67 7.81 -26.24
C ARG A 94 16.49 8.43 -24.85
N ALA A 95 16.89 9.69 -24.66
CA ALA A 95 16.72 10.41 -23.41
C ALA A 95 15.24 10.63 -23.06
N GLN A 96 14.40 10.96 -24.04
CA GLN A 96 12.94 11.07 -23.85
C GLN A 96 12.32 9.73 -23.44
N ARG A 97 12.67 8.62 -24.11
CA ARG A 97 12.21 7.28 -23.73
C ARG A 97 12.66 6.90 -22.32
N GLU A 98 13.89 7.21 -21.95
CA GLU A 98 14.42 6.94 -20.62
C GLU A 98 13.70 7.75 -19.54
N GLN A 99 13.39 9.03 -19.81
CA GLN A 99 12.58 9.87 -18.91
C GLN A 99 11.16 9.32 -18.76
N GLN A 100 10.51 8.91 -19.85
CA GLN A 100 9.18 8.28 -19.82
C GLN A 100 9.19 6.99 -18.99
N TRP A 101 10.15 6.10 -19.22
CA TRP A 101 10.29 4.87 -18.44
C TRP A 101 10.62 5.13 -16.98
N ALA A 102 11.42 6.15 -16.67
CA ALA A 102 11.69 6.55 -15.29
C ALA A 102 10.42 7.08 -14.60
N ALA A 103 9.63 7.91 -15.27
CA ALA A 103 8.37 8.42 -14.76
C ALA A 103 7.35 7.29 -14.53
N GLU A 104 7.20 6.37 -15.49
CA GLU A 104 6.31 5.20 -15.36
C GLU A 104 6.74 4.26 -14.23
N ARG A 105 8.05 4.04 -14.03
CA ARG A 105 8.56 3.26 -12.90
C ARG A 105 8.25 3.96 -11.59
N HIS A 106 8.54 5.25 -11.49
CA HIS A 106 8.24 6.04 -10.30
C HIS A 106 6.74 6.00 -9.96
N GLN A 107 5.87 6.18 -10.95
CA GLN A 107 4.42 6.11 -10.74
C GLN A 107 3.98 4.73 -10.24
N ARG A 108 4.51 3.65 -10.82
CA ARG A 108 4.24 2.28 -10.34
C ARG A 108 4.73 2.05 -8.92
N ASP A 109 5.90 2.57 -8.57
CA ASP A 109 6.46 2.46 -7.22
C ASP A 109 5.60 3.20 -6.20
N VAL A 110 5.13 4.41 -6.53
CA VAL A 110 4.19 5.19 -5.71
C VAL A 110 2.88 4.44 -5.52
N GLU A 111 2.29 3.90 -6.60
CA GLU A 111 1.05 3.14 -6.52
C GLU A 111 1.20 1.88 -5.66
N MET A 112 2.30 1.14 -5.83
CA MET A 112 2.59 -0.06 -5.05
C MET A 112 2.87 0.27 -3.58
N ALA A 113 3.54 1.38 -3.30
CA ALA A 113 3.75 1.87 -1.95
C ALA A 113 2.41 2.23 -1.27
N GLN A 114 1.51 2.91 -1.97
CA GLN A 114 0.17 3.21 -1.49
C GLN A 114 -0.63 1.93 -1.20
N ARG A 115 -0.64 0.95 -2.11
CA ARG A 115 -1.29 -0.35 -1.89
C ARG A 115 -0.71 -1.09 -0.68
N ARG A 116 0.61 -1.04 -0.48
CA ARG A 116 1.27 -1.64 0.70
C ARG A 116 0.96 -0.88 1.99
N ALA A 117 0.80 0.44 1.94
CA ALA A 117 0.40 1.25 3.09
C ALA A 117 -1.05 0.96 3.53
N MET A 118 -1.90 0.54 2.59
CA MET A 118 -3.33 0.27 2.81
C MET A 118 -3.68 -1.21 3.01
N ARG A 119 -2.68 -2.10 3.14
CA ARG A 119 -2.94 -3.50 3.54
C ARG A 119 -2.65 -3.72 5.02
N ARG A 120 -3.34 -4.66 5.65
CA ARG A 120 -3.14 -5.06 7.04
C ARG A 120 -3.08 -6.58 7.12
N LEU A 121 -2.14 -7.12 7.87
CA LEU A 121 -2.02 -8.56 8.08
C LEU A 121 -2.89 -8.97 9.27
N TYR A 122 -3.70 -10.01 9.09
CA TYR A 122 -4.48 -10.62 10.15
C TYR A 122 -4.30 -12.15 10.16
N PRO A 123 -4.34 -12.80 11.34
CA PRO A 123 -4.57 -14.23 11.44
C PRO A 123 -5.94 -14.58 10.86
N LEU A 124 -6.06 -15.74 10.22
CA LEU A 124 -7.33 -16.16 9.61
C LEU A 124 -8.46 -16.32 10.63
N SER A 125 -8.15 -16.63 11.89
CA SER A 125 -9.12 -16.78 12.99
C SER A 125 -9.85 -15.47 13.33
N VAL A 126 -9.24 -14.33 13.05
CA VAL A 126 -9.77 -12.99 13.37
C VAL A 126 -9.74 -12.07 12.15
N LEU A 127 -9.70 -12.63 10.95
CA LEU A 127 -9.68 -11.88 9.70
C LEU A 127 -11.02 -11.14 9.55
N PRO A 128 -11.02 -9.79 9.49
CA PRO A 128 -12.25 -9.03 9.30
C PRO A 128 -12.89 -9.35 7.93
N PRO A 129 -14.23 -9.47 7.85
CA PRO A 129 -14.92 -9.71 6.59
C PRO A 129 -14.82 -8.51 5.65
N VAL A 130 -15.06 -8.75 4.36
CA VAL A 130 -15.18 -7.66 3.37
C VAL A 130 -16.34 -6.75 3.76
N GLY A 131 -16.14 -5.43 3.65
CA GLY A 131 -17.07 -4.40 4.10
C GLY A 131 -16.92 -4.03 5.58
N ALA A 132 -16.06 -4.72 6.35
CA ALA A 132 -15.81 -4.33 7.72
C ALA A 132 -15.13 -2.96 7.80
N VAL A 133 -15.68 -2.09 8.66
CA VAL A 133 -15.11 -0.78 8.99
C VAL A 133 -14.32 -0.90 10.29
N LEU A 134 -13.03 -0.55 10.23
CA LEU A 134 -12.04 -0.78 11.28
C LEU A 134 -11.36 0.53 11.65
N ARG A 135 -11.20 0.77 12.96
CA ARG A 135 -10.38 1.87 13.46
C ARG A 135 -8.91 1.44 13.50
N SER A 136 -8.07 2.14 12.75
CA SER A 136 -6.61 2.10 12.87
C SER A 136 -6.14 3.35 13.64
N ALA A 137 -4.98 3.29 14.28
CA ALA A 137 -4.50 4.35 15.18
C ALA A 137 -4.53 5.77 14.57
N SER A 138 -4.38 5.90 13.25
CA SER A 138 -4.39 7.18 12.53
C SER A 138 -5.57 7.41 11.59
N GLN A 139 -6.40 6.40 11.33
CA GLN A 139 -7.46 6.49 10.31
C GLN A 139 -8.49 5.36 10.43
N VAL A 140 -9.68 5.58 9.87
CA VAL A 140 -10.71 4.56 9.74
C VAL A 140 -10.64 3.94 8.34
N LEU A 141 -10.65 2.61 8.28
CA LEU A 141 -10.42 1.84 7.06
C LEU A 141 -11.61 0.91 6.79
N THR A 142 -11.96 0.76 5.52
CA THR A 142 -12.93 -0.27 5.08
C THR A 142 -12.19 -1.38 4.36
N VAL A 143 -12.47 -2.63 4.72
CA VAL A 143 -11.90 -3.82 4.07
C VAL A 143 -12.58 -4.06 2.72
N GLU A 144 -11.82 -4.11 1.64
CA GLU A 144 -12.32 -4.35 0.28
C GLU A 144 -12.11 -5.78 -0.19
N GLY A 145 -11.13 -6.48 0.38
CA GLY A 145 -10.81 -7.83 -0.03
C GLY A 145 -9.65 -8.44 0.73
N HIS A 146 -9.33 -9.68 0.37
CA HIS A 146 -8.28 -10.45 1.02
C HIS A 146 -7.29 -11.00 0.00
N GLY A 147 -6.02 -11.07 0.42
CA GLY A 147 -4.97 -11.74 -0.32
C GLY A 147 -4.95 -13.24 -0.09
N LYS A 148 -3.99 -13.93 -0.72
CA LYS A 148 -3.73 -15.35 -0.47
C LYS A 148 -3.28 -15.55 0.97
N SER A 149 -3.69 -16.68 1.57
CA SER A 149 -3.24 -17.07 2.90
C SER A 149 -1.79 -17.58 2.87
N PHE A 150 -1.03 -17.25 3.91
CA PHE A 150 0.35 -17.71 4.14
C PHE A 150 0.61 -17.92 5.64
N VAL A 151 1.75 -18.48 6.01
CA VAL A 151 2.13 -18.67 7.42
C VAL A 151 2.71 -17.37 7.96
N ILE A 152 2.21 -16.90 9.11
CA ILE A 152 2.72 -15.73 9.80
C ILE A 152 4.09 -16.10 10.41
N ASP A 153 5.12 -15.34 10.05
CA ASP A 153 6.46 -15.52 10.60
C ASP A 153 6.62 -14.85 11.98
N GLU A 154 7.70 -15.17 12.68
CA GLU A 154 8.03 -14.62 14.00
C GLU A 154 8.35 -13.10 13.96
N GLY A 155 8.71 -12.56 12.80
CA GLY A 155 8.98 -11.14 12.62
C GLY A 155 7.72 -10.30 12.41
N ALA A 156 6.61 -10.93 12.01
CA ALA A 156 5.38 -10.27 11.64
C ALA A 156 4.81 -9.36 12.75
N PRO A 157 4.81 -9.71 14.05
CA PRO A 157 4.34 -8.81 15.09
C PRO A 157 5.13 -7.50 15.16
N SER A 158 6.45 -7.57 14.97
CA SER A 158 7.33 -6.38 14.96
C SER A 158 7.09 -5.48 13.74
N VAL A 159 6.74 -6.06 12.60
CA VAL A 159 6.59 -5.34 11.33
C VAL A 159 5.15 -4.85 11.10
N HIS A 160 4.17 -5.64 11.52
CA HIS A 160 2.77 -5.45 11.16
C HIS A 160 1.86 -5.12 12.36
N GLY A 161 2.34 -5.29 13.59
CA GLY A 161 1.63 -4.87 14.81
C GLY A 161 1.50 -5.97 15.84
N SER A 162 1.36 -5.56 17.10
CA SER A 162 1.28 -6.45 18.28
C SER A 162 0.04 -7.35 18.30
N HIS A 163 -0.99 -7.07 17.49
CA HIS A 163 -2.17 -7.93 17.37
C HIS A 163 -1.87 -9.30 16.72
N LEU A 164 -0.65 -9.49 16.21
CA LEU A 164 -0.16 -10.77 15.69
C LEU A 164 0.62 -11.58 16.74
N LEU A 165 0.88 -11.02 17.93
CA LEU A 165 1.61 -11.70 18.98
C LEU A 165 0.84 -12.95 19.46
N GLY A 166 1.51 -14.10 19.49
CA GLY A 166 0.87 -15.39 19.79
C GLY A 166 0.21 -16.08 18.59
N HIS A 167 0.33 -15.49 17.39
CA HIS A 167 -0.13 -16.08 16.13
C HIS A 167 1.02 -16.48 15.20
N GLU A 168 2.26 -16.49 15.70
CA GLU A 168 3.42 -16.99 14.98
C GLU A 168 3.19 -18.47 14.56
N GLY A 169 3.48 -18.82 13.31
CA GLY A 169 3.20 -20.14 12.75
C GLY A 169 1.73 -20.37 12.35
N SER A 170 0.81 -19.48 12.70
CA SER A 170 -0.59 -19.57 12.27
C SER A 170 -0.77 -19.11 10.82
N ARG A 171 -1.87 -19.53 10.17
CA ARG A 171 -2.21 -18.98 8.86
C ARG A 171 -2.75 -17.56 9.00
N GLY A 172 -2.25 -16.65 8.18
CA GLY A 172 -2.74 -15.27 8.04
C GLY A 172 -2.96 -14.88 6.59
N ALA A 173 -3.61 -13.75 6.38
CA ALA A 173 -3.80 -13.14 5.06
C ALA A 173 -3.77 -11.62 5.17
N TYR A 174 -3.39 -10.96 4.09
CA TYR A 174 -3.53 -9.51 3.98
C TYR A 174 -5.00 -9.15 3.72
N ALA A 175 -5.57 -8.26 4.53
CA ALA A 175 -6.75 -7.49 4.19
C ALA A 175 -6.31 -6.24 3.40
N TYR A 176 -6.90 -6.03 2.24
CA TYR A 176 -6.73 -4.81 1.46
C TYR A 176 -7.82 -3.83 1.87
N CYS A 177 -7.41 -2.61 2.23
CA CYS A 177 -8.32 -1.61 2.73
C CYS A 177 -8.31 -0.36 1.84
N ARG A 178 -9.39 0.41 1.92
CA ARG A 178 -9.42 1.81 1.51
C ARG A 178 -9.70 2.70 2.72
N ALA A 179 -9.54 4.01 2.54
CA ALA A 179 -10.07 4.97 3.51
C ALA A 179 -11.60 4.81 3.59
N ALA A 180 -12.12 4.83 4.81
CA ALA A 180 -13.57 4.84 5.03
C ALA A 180 -14.18 6.16 4.55
N THR A 181 -15.41 6.10 4.07
CA THR A 181 -16.23 7.26 3.73
C THR A 181 -16.72 7.97 4.99
N ALA A 182 -17.18 9.22 4.87
CA ALA A 182 -17.72 9.97 6.01
C ALA A 182 -18.93 9.25 6.67
N GLU A 183 -19.76 8.60 5.86
CA GLU A 183 -20.92 7.83 6.34
C GLU A 183 -20.49 6.60 7.14
N GLU A 184 -19.51 5.83 6.64
CA GLU A 184 -18.94 4.67 7.34
C GLU A 184 -18.26 5.07 8.65
N ILE A 185 -17.60 6.23 8.68
CA ILE A 185 -16.98 6.78 9.90
C ILE A 185 -18.07 7.15 10.92
N ALA A 186 -19.10 7.88 10.50
CA ALA A 186 -20.19 8.28 11.39
C ALA A 186 -20.90 7.06 12.00
N ALA A 187 -21.18 6.04 11.19
CA ALA A 187 -21.79 4.79 11.66
C ALA A 187 -20.89 4.02 12.64
N LEU A 188 -19.57 4.02 12.43
CA LEU A 188 -18.62 3.43 13.38
C LEU A 188 -18.61 4.19 14.70
N GLU A 189 -18.58 5.51 14.67
CA GLU A 189 -18.57 6.37 15.86
C GLU A 189 -19.84 6.23 16.69
N GLU A 190 -21.01 6.15 16.04
CA GLU A 190 -22.27 5.88 16.73
C GLU A 190 -22.25 4.52 17.44
N ARG A 191 -21.74 3.48 16.76
CA ARG A 191 -21.60 2.14 17.35
C ARG A 191 -20.62 2.13 18.54
N GLU A 192 -19.48 2.81 18.42
CA GLU A 192 -18.50 2.93 19.50
C GLU A 192 -19.05 3.72 20.68
N ALA A 193 -19.75 4.83 20.44
CA ALA A 193 -20.40 5.63 21.47
C ALA A 193 -21.48 4.82 22.20
N ALA A 194 -22.31 4.06 21.47
CA ALA A 194 -23.30 3.16 22.05
C ALA A 194 -22.64 2.06 22.91
N ALA A 195 -21.52 1.49 22.46
CA ALA A 195 -20.78 0.48 23.21
C ALA A 195 -20.16 1.05 24.49
N VAL A 196 -19.58 2.25 24.44
CA VAL A 196 -19.03 2.95 25.61
C VAL A 196 -20.15 3.29 26.60
N ALA A 197 -21.28 3.81 26.13
CA ALA A 197 -22.44 4.10 26.97
C ALA A 197 -22.96 2.82 27.66
N ALA A 198 -23.09 1.71 26.91
CA ALA A 198 -23.50 0.42 27.46
C ALA A 198 -22.49 -0.12 28.50
N ALA A 199 -21.19 0.01 28.22
CA ALA A 199 -20.14 -0.39 29.14
C ALA A 199 -20.14 0.44 30.43
N GLN A 200 -20.39 1.75 30.32
CA GLN A 200 -20.52 2.66 31.45
C GLN A 200 -21.73 2.30 32.32
N VAL A 201 -22.90 2.08 31.72
CA VAL A 201 -24.10 1.62 32.45
C VAL A 201 -23.82 0.31 33.18
N ALA A 202 -23.13 -0.65 32.53
CA ALA A 202 -22.77 -1.90 33.16
C ALA A 202 -21.75 -1.71 34.31
N ALA A 203 -20.81 -0.78 34.18
CA ALA A 203 -19.85 -0.43 35.23
C ALA A 203 -20.53 0.25 36.42
N ASP A 204 -21.42 1.21 36.16
CA ASP A 204 -22.19 1.92 37.18
C ASP A 204 -23.10 0.95 37.95
N ARG A 205 -23.76 0.02 37.24
CA ARG A 205 -24.55 -1.04 37.88
C ARG A 205 -23.69 -1.92 38.77
N ARG A 206 -22.51 -2.37 38.31
CA ARG A 206 -21.58 -3.17 39.14
C ARG A 206 -21.14 -2.40 40.38
N ALA A 207 -20.77 -1.13 40.24
CA ALA A 207 -20.38 -0.28 41.35
C ALA A 207 -21.53 -0.08 42.36
N ALA A 208 -22.75 0.11 41.87
CA ALA A 208 -23.93 0.23 42.72
C ALA A 208 -24.25 -1.06 43.50
N VAL A 209 -24.11 -2.24 42.86
CA VAL A 209 -24.23 -3.53 43.55
C VAL A 209 -23.18 -3.66 44.65
N VAL A 210 -21.90 -3.43 44.34
CA VAL A 210 -20.81 -3.48 45.33
C VAL A 210 -21.12 -2.56 46.51
N ALA A 211 -21.57 -1.33 46.25
CA ALA A 211 -21.87 -0.39 47.31
C ALA A 211 -23.06 -0.80 48.20
N VAL A 212 -24.09 -1.46 47.62
CA VAL A 212 -25.18 -2.07 48.40
C VAL A 212 -24.63 -3.18 49.28
N VAL A 213 -23.85 -4.10 48.72
CA VAL A 213 -23.26 -5.24 49.46
C VAL A 213 -22.34 -4.77 50.57
N ASP A 214 -21.46 -3.81 50.32
CA ASP A 214 -20.57 -3.23 51.32
C ASP A 214 -21.34 -2.56 52.46
N THR A 215 -22.44 -1.85 52.14
CA THR A 215 -23.32 -1.26 53.15
C THR A 215 -23.95 -2.35 54.02
N VAL A 216 -24.46 -3.44 53.42
CA VAL A 216 -24.99 -4.58 54.17
C VAL A 216 -23.95 -5.19 55.11
N ARG A 217 -22.72 -5.40 54.61
CA ARG A 217 -21.62 -5.95 55.40
C ARG A 217 -21.19 -5.06 56.57
N GLN A 218 -21.25 -3.74 56.39
CA GLN A 218 -20.90 -2.77 57.44
C GLN A 218 -21.98 -2.62 58.50
N LEU A 219 -23.26 -2.74 58.10
CA LEU A 219 -24.38 -2.54 59.00
C LEU A 219 -24.60 -3.71 59.97
N ASP A 220 -24.02 -4.88 59.67
CA ASP A 220 -24.09 -6.17 60.40
C ASP A 220 -25.17 -6.22 61.48
N ASN A 221 -26.45 -6.17 61.08
CA ASN A 221 -27.54 -6.29 62.05
C ASN A 221 -28.65 -7.22 61.56
N LEU A 222 -28.51 -8.44 62.09
CA LEU A 222 -29.46 -9.53 62.21
C LEU A 222 -29.81 -10.18 60.87
N ALA A 223 -28.91 -11.07 60.43
CA ALA A 223 -29.36 -12.29 59.77
C ALA A 223 -30.51 -12.86 60.62
N PRO A 224 -31.75 -12.90 60.11
CA PRO A 224 -32.89 -13.32 60.92
C PRO A 224 -32.63 -14.71 61.52
N ALA A 225 -33.03 -14.91 62.77
CA ALA A 225 -32.95 -16.22 63.40
C ALA A 225 -33.96 -17.17 62.74
N GLY A 226 -33.53 -18.42 62.53
CA GLY A 226 -34.36 -19.46 61.91
C GLY A 226 -34.35 -19.39 60.38
N SER A 227 -35.02 -20.37 59.75
CA SER A 227 -35.12 -20.40 58.30
C SER A 227 -36.16 -19.40 57.81
N VAL A 228 -35.72 -18.40 57.06
CA VAL A 228 -36.61 -17.42 56.43
C VAL A 228 -36.55 -17.61 54.91
N VAL A 229 -37.65 -17.32 54.21
CA VAL A 229 -37.67 -17.28 52.75
C VAL A 229 -37.78 -15.82 52.33
N PRO A 230 -36.70 -15.19 51.85
CA PRO A 230 -36.76 -13.84 51.30
C PRO A 230 -37.79 -13.78 50.16
N ALA A 231 -38.71 -12.82 50.26
CA ALA A 231 -39.78 -12.61 49.28
C ALA A 231 -39.79 -11.14 48.84
N GLY A 232 -40.14 -10.90 47.58
CA GLY A 232 -40.21 -9.56 47.00
C GLY A 232 -39.64 -9.52 45.58
N ARG A 233 -39.39 -8.29 45.10
CA ARG A 233 -38.84 -8.05 43.76
C ARG A 233 -37.32 -8.26 43.76
N VAL A 234 -36.85 -9.25 43.01
CA VAL A 234 -35.42 -9.45 42.74
C VAL A 234 -34.90 -8.33 41.85
N VAL A 235 -33.86 -7.62 42.28
CA VAL A 235 -33.23 -6.52 41.52
C VAL A 235 -31.81 -6.86 41.06
N HIS A 236 -31.22 -7.90 41.62
CA HIS A 236 -29.94 -8.47 41.21
C HIS A 236 -29.90 -9.94 41.59
N ASP A 237 -29.44 -10.78 40.68
CA ASP A 237 -29.25 -12.21 40.91
C ASP A 237 -28.08 -12.72 40.06
N THR A 238 -27.12 -13.33 40.72
CA THR A 238 -25.96 -13.99 40.10
C THR A 238 -25.83 -15.45 40.54
N ARG A 239 -26.88 -16.01 41.16
CA ARG A 239 -26.85 -17.39 41.63
C ARG A 239 -26.61 -18.36 40.48
N ASN A 240 -25.74 -19.32 40.73
CA ASN A 240 -25.38 -20.35 39.76
C ASN A 240 -25.88 -21.73 40.22
N ALA A 241 -25.75 -22.73 39.34
CA ALA A 241 -26.17 -24.10 39.61
C ALA A 241 -25.42 -24.76 40.79
N TYR A 242 -24.29 -24.21 41.22
CA TYR A 242 -23.46 -24.71 42.31
C TYR A 242 -23.77 -24.03 43.65
N GLY A 243 -24.84 -23.24 43.74
CA GLY A 243 -25.29 -22.60 44.98
C GLY A 243 -24.55 -21.31 45.33
N GLY A 244 -23.45 -20.99 44.65
CA GLY A 244 -22.73 -19.72 44.80
C GLY A 244 -23.41 -18.54 44.10
N GLY A 245 -22.87 -17.34 44.33
CA GLY A 245 -23.40 -16.08 43.83
C GLY A 245 -24.18 -15.30 44.90
N GLU A 246 -24.86 -14.25 44.48
CA GLU A 246 -25.58 -13.34 45.38
C GLU A 246 -26.90 -12.86 44.77
N THR A 247 -27.84 -12.51 45.64
CA THR A 247 -29.16 -11.99 45.26
C THR A 247 -29.50 -10.76 46.11
N ILE A 248 -30.05 -9.71 45.49
CA ILE A 248 -30.62 -8.54 46.18
C ILE A 248 -32.12 -8.49 45.87
N ILE A 249 -32.95 -8.44 46.91
CA ILE A 249 -34.40 -8.49 46.83
C ILE A 249 -34.98 -7.31 47.61
N ILE A 250 -35.96 -6.62 47.04
CA ILE A 250 -36.72 -5.57 47.72
C ILE A 250 -38.07 -6.17 48.13
N ALA A 251 -38.30 -6.26 49.44
CA ALA A 251 -39.56 -6.72 50.01
C ALA A 251 -40.66 -5.65 49.89
N ASP A 252 -41.92 -6.08 49.94
CA ASP A 252 -43.09 -5.18 49.78
C ASP A 252 -43.22 -4.16 50.92
N ASP A 253 -42.66 -4.46 52.08
CA ASP A 253 -42.59 -3.57 53.25
C ASP A 253 -41.44 -2.55 53.20
N GLY A 254 -40.69 -2.53 52.09
CA GLY A 254 -39.55 -1.63 51.89
C GLY A 254 -38.22 -2.15 52.44
N ALA A 255 -38.17 -3.35 53.04
CA ALA A 255 -36.89 -3.93 53.45
C ALA A 255 -36.05 -4.41 52.25
N VAL A 256 -34.73 -4.36 52.38
CA VAL A 256 -33.77 -4.95 51.44
C VAL A 256 -33.26 -6.26 52.01
N TRP A 257 -33.39 -7.33 51.24
CA TRP A 257 -32.72 -8.58 51.48
C TRP A 257 -31.47 -8.67 50.62
N TYR A 258 -30.35 -9.05 51.23
CA TYR A 258 -29.16 -9.50 50.53
C TYR A 258 -28.95 -10.97 50.88
N VAL A 259 -28.78 -11.82 49.87
CA VAL A 259 -28.54 -13.26 50.02
C VAL A 259 -27.19 -13.57 49.42
N GLN A 260 -26.30 -14.15 50.22
CA GLN A 260 -25.03 -14.70 49.76
C GLN A 260 -25.15 -16.22 49.73
N GLY A 261 -24.98 -16.79 48.54
CA GLY A 261 -24.94 -18.23 48.37
C GLY A 261 -23.60 -18.82 48.83
N ASN A 262 -23.67 -19.89 49.61
CA ASN A 262 -22.53 -20.73 49.94
C ASN A 262 -22.46 -21.83 48.88
N GLY A 263 -21.34 -21.89 48.16
CA GLY A 263 -21.21 -22.71 46.95
C GLY A 263 -19.86 -23.41 46.84
N ALA A 264 -18.98 -23.25 47.82
CA ALA A 264 -17.66 -23.86 47.84
C ALA A 264 -17.47 -24.73 49.08
N ASP A 265 -16.59 -25.73 48.94
CA ASP A 265 -16.12 -26.52 50.07
C ASP A 265 -15.27 -25.64 51.00
N GLY A 266 -15.57 -25.66 52.30
CA GLY A 266 -14.95 -24.77 53.30
C GLY A 266 -15.76 -23.53 53.72
N ASP A 267 -16.93 -23.27 53.12
CA ASP A 267 -17.85 -22.22 53.58
C ASP A 267 -18.40 -22.54 54.99
N ASP A 268 -18.71 -21.53 55.80
CA ASP A 268 -19.34 -21.73 57.12
C ASP A 268 -20.86 -21.92 56.98
N TRP A 269 -21.26 -23.19 56.82
CA TRP A 269 -22.66 -23.58 56.70
C TRP A 269 -23.47 -23.39 58.00
N SER A 270 -22.82 -23.21 59.15
CA SER A 270 -23.51 -23.06 60.45
C SER A 270 -24.32 -21.77 60.55
N ARG A 271 -23.99 -20.78 59.72
CA ARG A 271 -24.65 -19.47 59.67
C ARG A 271 -25.81 -19.40 58.68
N ASN A 272 -26.10 -20.49 57.96
CA ASN A 272 -27.17 -20.51 56.98
C ASN A 272 -28.54 -20.30 57.64
N ASN A 273 -29.24 -19.26 57.20
CA ASN A 273 -30.63 -19.01 57.54
C ASN A 273 -31.56 -19.11 56.31
N VAL A 274 -31.00 -19.43 55.14
CA VAL A 274 -31.73 -19.79 53.91
C VAL A 274 -31.08 -21.04 53.29
N PRO A 275 -31.81 -21.80 52.43
CA PRO A 275 -31.22 -22.94 51.74
C PRO A 275 -29.98 -22.57 50.93
N GLY A 276 -28.83 -23.11 51.35
CA GLY A 276 -27.54 -22.93 50.67
C GLY A 276 -26.95 -21.52 50.78
N GLY A 277 -27.24 -20.76 51.84
CA GLY A 277 -26.63 -19.44 52.02
C GLY A 277 -27.07 -18.69 53.26
N ILE A 278 -26.58 -17.45 53.34
CA ILE A 278 -26.86 -16.50 54.43
C ILE A 278 -27.62 -15.32 53.83
N ALA A 279 -28.71 -14.93 54.49
CA ALA A 279 -29.52 -13.78 54.13
C ALA A 279 -29.51 -12.73 55.25
N TRP A 280 -29.35 -11.48 54.86
CA TRP A 280 -29.47 -10.30 55.72
C TRP A 280 -30.70 -9.51 55.31
N ARG A 281 -31.45 -9.01 56.30
CA ARG A 281 -32.61 -8.13 56.08
C ARG A 281 -32.33 -6.76 56.69
N ILE A 282 -32.41 -5.71 55.87
CA ILE A 282 -32.06 -4.35 56.26
C ILE A 282 -33.24 -3.42 55.97
N THR A 283 -33.63 -2.60 56.94
CA THR A 283 -34.76 -1.65 56.82
C THR A 283 -34.29 -0.20 56.65
N ASP A 284 -33.02 0.02 56.30
CA ASP A 284 -32.46 1.35 56.04
C ASP A 284 -33.07 1.95 54.76
N PRO A 285 -33.78 3.09 54.86
CA PRO A 285 -34.36 3.77 53.70
C PRO A 285 -33.32 4.17 52.63
N ALA A 286 -32.09 4.51 53.04
CA ALA A 286 -31.04 4.87 52.09
C ALA A 286 -30.60 3.65 51.26
N LEU A 287 -30.40 2.50 51.91
CA LEU A 287 -30.14 1.24 51.22
C LEU A 287 -31.30 0.82 50.31
N HIS A 288 -32.56 1.00 50.74
CA HIS A 288 -33.72 0.74 49.91
C HIS A 288 -33.68 1.55 48.61
N ALA A 289 -33.45 2.86 48.71
CA ALA A 289 -33.37 3.72 47.53
C ALA A 289 -32.26 3.29 46.56
N ARG A 290 -31.09 2.89 47.09
CA ARG A 290 -29.97 2.38 46.28
C ARG A 290 -30.32 1.05 45.61
N ALA A 291 -30.91 0.10 46.33
CA ALA A 291 -31.35 -1.18 45.76
C ALA A 291 -32.45 -0.97 44.71
N ALA A 292 -33.37 -0.03 44.93
CA ALA A 292 -34.42 0.30 43.97
C ALA A 292 -33.85 0.88 42.67
N SER A 293 -32.75 1.65 42.74
CA SER A 293 -32.08 2.20 41.57
C SER A 293 -31.48 1.11 40.67
N LEU A 294 -31.06 -0.03 41.23
CA LEU A 294 -30.53 -1.17 40.46
C LEU A 294 -31.56 -1.73 39.48
N ALA A 295 -32.85 -1.71 39.85
CA ALA A 295 -33.93 -2.17 38.98
C ALA A 295 -34.13 -1.28 37.75
N GLN A 296 -33.71 -0.01 37.83
CA GLN A 296 -33.84 0.97 36.75
C GLN A 296 -32.60 0.99 35.84
N MET A 297 -31.45 0.53 36.33
CA MET A 297 -30.18 0.44 35.60
C MET A 297 -30.07 -0.81 34.72
N GLN A 298 -31.18 -1.43 34.30
CA GLN A 298 -31.09 -2.65 33.50
C GLN A 298 -30.36 -2.39 32.18
N PRO A 299 -29.35 -3.20 31.83
CA PRO A 299 -28.76 -3.14 30.51
C PRO A 299 -29.85 -3.51 29.50
N THR A 300 -30.15 -2.60 28.58
CA THR A 300 -30.96 -2.87 27.39
C THR A 300 -30.24 -3.94 26.57
N GLY A 301 -30.53 -5.23 26.80
CA GLY A 301 -29.98 -6.31 25.98
C GLY A 301 -29.84 -7.67 26.65
N ARG A 302 -30.95 -8.42 26.74
CA ARG A 302 -31.01 -9.85 26.38
C ARG A 302 -32.39 -10.11 25.79
N GLY A 303 -32.52 -9.81 24.50
CA GLY A 303 -33.52 -10.39 23.60
C GLY A 303 -32.80 -11.33 22.64
#